data_AF-A0A927UPB5-F1
#
_entry.id   AF-A0A927UPB5-F1
#
_cell.length_a   1.000
_cell.length_b   1.000
_cell.length_c   1.000
_cell.angle_alpha   90.00
_cell.angle_beta   90.00
_cell.angle_gamma   90.00
#
_symmetry.space_group_name_H-M   'P 1'
#
loop_
_entity.id
_entity.type
_entity.pdbx_description
1 polymer ?
#
loop_
_entity_poly.entity_id
_entity_poly.type
_entity_poly.pdbx_seq_one_letter_code
_entity_poly.pdbx_strand_id
1 'polypeptide(L)'
;MSRLTCKYDGDNTLRELCTFDRESDIEADDCMTCDEYCDAVEAFNGTCSDCAIQKAIDKLAEYEELEEKGLLLKLPCKIGDTVYQLINSHIYEYKIIGICFDILHNKWMYEVAYEIGLEWFKTMCDFDVFGKSKTVFLTKEEAEKELERLNEQRE
;
A
#
# COMPACT_ATOMS: atom_id res chain seq x y z
N MET A 1 -3.45 -6.80 -10.80
CA MET A 1 -3.27 -7.96 -9.91
C MET A 1 -4.41 -8.94 -10.18
N SER A 2 -4.20 -10.24 -9.98
CA SER A 2 -5.30 -11.20 -9.97
C SER A 2 -6.03 -11.12 -8.63
N ARG A 3 -7.38 -11.02 -8.63
CA ARG A 3 -8.17 -10.99 -7.40
C ARG A 3 -7.99 -12.28 -6.59
N LEU A 4 -7.70 -12.11 -5.31
CA LEU A 4 -7.68 -13.13 -4.27
C LEU A 4 -9.08 -13.47 -3.79
N THR A 5 -10.08 -12.58 -3.97
CA THR A 5 -11.47 -12.82 -3.57
C THR A 5 -12.39 -13.15 -4.76
N CYS A 6 -13.45 -13.90 -4.50
CA CYS A 6 -14.60 -14.09 -5.40
C CYS A 6 -15.91 -14.09 -4.59
N LYS A 7 -17.06 -14.01 -5.28
CA LYS A 7 -18.37 -14.13 -4.64
C LYS A 7 -18.91 -15.55 -4.72
N TYR A 8 -19.45 -16.04 -3.61
CA TYR A 8 -20.19 -17.30 -3.52
C TYR A 8 -21.40 -17.09 -2.61
N ASP A 9 -22.59 -17.48 -3.08
CA ASP A 9 -23.86 -17.31 -2.35
C ASP A 9 -24.10 -15.89 -1.75
N GLY A 10 -23.62 -14.86 -2.44
CA GLY A 10 -23.76 -13.47 -2.01
C GLY A 10 -22.62 -12.95 -1.12
N ASP A 11 -21.81 -13.84 -0.54
CA ASP A 11 -20.68 -13.51 0.34
C ASP A 11 -19.34 -13.53 -0.40
N ASN A 12 -18.35 -12.80 0.13
CA ASN A 12 -16.99 -12.85 -0.41
C ASN A 12 -16.22 -14.03 0.19
N THR A 13 -15.50 -14.77 -0.64
CA THR A 13 -14.66 -15.90 -0.24
C THR A 13 -13.29 -15.82 -0.90
N LEU A 14 -12.31 -16.53 -0.33
CA LEU A 14 -10.97 -16.66 -0.91
C LEU A 14 -11.02 -17.58 -2.13
N ARG A 15 -10.49 -17.10 -3.26
CA ARG A 15 -10.53 -17.81 -4.55
C ARG A 15 -9.87 -19.19 -4.49
N GLU A 16 -8.83 -19.37 -3.68
CA GLU A 16 -8.10 -20.64 -3.55
C GLU A 16 -8.74 -21.63 -2.56
N LEU A 17 -9.53 -21.14 -1.60
CA LEU A 17 -10.25 -21.97 -0.63
C LEU A 17 -11.67 -22.31 -1.08
N CYS A 18 -12.17 -21.60 -2.09
CA CYS A 18 -13.36 -22.01 -2.81
C CYS A 18 -13.01 -23.25 -3.63
N THR A 19 -13.27 -24.43 -3.06
CA THR A 19 -13.41 -25.65 -3.85
C THR A 19 -14.55 -25.42 -4.83
N PHE A 20 -14.21 -25.07 -6.07
CA PHE A 20 -15.14 -25.19 -7.17
C PHE A 20 -15.45 -26.69 -7.33
N ASP A 21 -16.40 -27.22 -6.57
CA ASP A 21 -17.03 -28.47 -6.91
C ASP A 21 -17.85 -28.22 -8.16
N ARG A 22 -17.22 -28.50 -9.30
CA ARG A 22 -17.79 -28.31 -10.64
C ARG A 22 -19.02 -29.18 -10.88
N GLU A 23 -19.32 -30.14 -10.01
CA GLU A 23 -20.42 -31.10 -10.17
C GLU A 23 -20.98 -31.60 -8.84
N SER A 24 -21.78 -30.78 -8.13
CA SER A 24 -22.95 -31.25 -7.38
C SER A 24 -23.62 -30.09 -6.65
N ASP A 25 -24.95 -30.13 -6.57
CA ASP A 25 -25.83 -29.18 -5.86
C ASP A 25 -25.64 -29.20 -4.32
N ILE A 26 -24.41 -29.05 -3.84
CA ILE A 26 -24.07 -28.97 -2.44
C ILE A 26 -23.52 -27.56 -2.19
N GLU A 27 -24.15 -26.86 -1.26
CA GLU A 27 -23.74 -25.55 -0.72
C GLU A 27 -22.26 -25.61 -0.32
N ALA A 28 -21.55 -24.49 -0.20
CA ALA A 28 -20.13 -24.45 0.16
C ALA A 28 -19.92 -25.12 1.52
N ASP A 29 -19.71 -26.43 1.47
CA ASP A 29 -19.60 -27.32 2.60
C ASP A 29 -18.17 -27.17 3.09
N ASP A 30 -18.07 -26.58 4.26
CA ASP A 30 -16.89 -26.55 5.10
C ASP A 30 -15.63 -25.99 4.43
N CYS A 31 -15.48 -24.67 4.56
CA CYS A 31 -14.16 -24.15 4.88
C CYS A 31 -13.69 -24.87 6.16
N MET A 32 -13.05 -26.03 6.04
CA MET A 32 -12.56 -26.84 7.18
C MET A 32 -11.66 -26.02 8.13
N THR A 33 -11.16 -24.89 7.66
CA THR A 33 -10.35 -23.92 8.42
C THR A 33 -11.18 -22.91 9.22
N CYS A 34 -12.51 -22.92 9.14
CA CYS A 34 -13.36 -22.00 9.93
C CYS A 34 -13.51 -22.49 11.37
N ASP A 35 -13.60 -23.81 11.60
CA ASP A 35 -13.80 -24.39 12.94
C ASP A 35 -12.63 -24.15 13.91
N GLU A 36 -11.39 -24.05 13.40
CA GLU A 36 -10.22 -23.81 14.24
C GLU A 36 -10.06 -22.34 14.69
N TYR A 37 -10.73 -21.40 14.01
CA TYR A 37 -10.51 -19.96 14.18
C TYR A 37 -11.80 -19.15 14.44
N CYS A 38 -12.97 -19.75 14.25
CA CYS A 38 -14.27 -19.13 14.46
C CYS A 38 -14.89 -19.66 15.76
N ASP A 39 -14.72 -18.92 16.86
CA ASP A 39 -15.36 -19.23 18.16
C ASP A 39 -16.90 -19.28 18.09
N ALA A 40 -17.52 -18.84 16.97
CA ALA A 40 -18.96 -18.89 16.77
C ALA A 40 -19.51 -20.29 16.49
N VAL A 41 -18.66 -21.29 16.24
CA VAL A 41 -19.06 -22.67 15.94
C VAL A 41 -19.58 -23.40 17.19
N GLU A 42 -19.13 -23.02 18.40
CA GLU A 42 -19.65 -23.63 19.65
C GLU A 42 -21.10 -23.24 19.99
N ALA A 43 -21.68 -22.24 19.32
CA ALA A 43 -23.00 -21.69 19.67
C ALA A 43 -24.17 -22.22 18.81
N PHE A 44 -23.92 -22.99 17.74
CA PHE A 44 -24.95 -23.59 16.86
C PHE A 44 -26.10 -22.64 16.46
N ASN A 45 -25.81 -21.34 16.28
CA ASN A 45 -26.80 -20.31 15.95
C ASN A 45 -26.23 -19.02 15.31
N GLY A 46 -24.94 -19.01 14.94
CA GLY A 46 -24.30 -17.83 14.32
C GLY A 46 -24.05 -18.06 12.83
N THR A 47 -24.47 -17.13 11.98
CA THR A 47 -23.99 -17.09 10.59
C THR A 47 -22.51 -16.70 10.57
N CYS A 48 -21.72 -17.23 9.63
CA CYS A 48 -20.30 -16.87 9.48
C CYS A 48 -20.08 -15.38 9.16
N SER A 49 -21.14 -14.63 8.82
CA SER A 49 -21.14 -13.19 8.53
C SER A 49 -20.52 -12.33 9.63
N ASP A 50 -20.56 -12.77 10.89
CA ASP A 50 -19.99 -12.02 12.02
C ASP A 50 -18.58 -12.46 12.44
N CYS A 51 -18.04 -13.51 11.81
CA CYS A 51 -16.69 -14.01 12.07
C CYS A 51 -15.61 -12.98 11.69
N ALA A 52 -14.54 -12.90 12.48
CA ALA A 52 -13.40 -12.02 12.22
C ALA A 52 -12.73 -12.33 10.86
N ILE A 53 -12.73 -13.61 10.46
CA ILE A 53 -12.20 -14.05 9.16
C ILE A 53 -13.06 -13.49 8.02
N GLN A 54 -14.38 -13.63 8.11
CA GLN A 54 -15.29 -13.14 7.07
C GLN A 54 -15.16 -11.62 6.90
N LYS A 55 -15.11 -10.88 8.01
CA LYS A 55 -14.87 -9.43 8.02
C LYS A 55 -13.56 -9.04 7.33
N ALA A 56 -12.50 -9.85 7.48
CA ALA A 56 -11.23 -9.62 6.81
C ALA A 56 -11.31 -9.89 5.30
N ILE A 57 -12.01 -10.95 4.89
CA ILE A 57 -12.23 -11.28 3.46
C ILE A 57 -13.08 -10.20 2.78
N ASP A 58 -14.14 -9.72 3.43
CA ASP A 58 -14.96 -8.64 2.90
C ASP A 58 -14.16 -7.34 2.73
N LYS A 59 -13.32 -7.01 3.71
CA LYS A 59 -12.43 -5.84 3.61
C LYS A 59 -11.41 -6.00 2.49
N LEU A 60 -10.89 -7.20 2.27
CA LEU A 60 -10.00 -7.50 1.15
C LEU A 60 -10.71 -7.31 -0.19
N ALA A 61 -11.93 -7.85 -0.33
CA ALA A 61 -12.73 -7.68 -1.54
C ALA A 61 -13.04 -6.21 -1.84
N GLU A 62 -13.34 -5.42 -0.80
CA GLU A 62 -13.52 -3.96 -0.90
C GLU A 62 -12.24 -3.28 -1.40
N TYR A 63 -11.07 -3.61 -0.85
CA TYR A 63 -9.80 -3.04 -1.31
C TYR A 63 -9.47 -3.43 -2.75
N GLU A 64 -9.70 -4.67 -3.15
CA GLU A 64 -9.50 -5.10 -4.55
C GLU A 64 -10.41 -4.34 -5.51
N GLU A 65 -11.67 -4.11 -5.14
CA GLU A 65 -12.59 -3.27 -5.93
C GLU A 65 -12.13 -1.82 -6.00
N LEU A 66 -11.67 -1.24 -4.89
CA LEU A 66 -11.16 0.12 -4.86
C LEU A 66 -9.88 0.25 -5.70
N GLU A 67 -9.01 -0.76 -5.71
CA GLU A 67 -7.83 -0.82 -6.57
C GLU A 67 -8.22 -0.87 -8.06
N GLU A 68 -9.16 -1.76 -8.43
CA GLU A 68 -9.67 -1.90 -9.80
C GLU A 68 -10.36 -0.63 -10.31
N LYS A 69 -11.05 0.10 -9.42
CA LYS A 69 -11.68 1.39 -9.72
C LYS A 69 -10.67 2.56 -9.72
N GLY A 70 -9.40 2.33 -9.37
CA GLY A 70 -8.38 3.37 -9.26
C GLY A 70 -8.59 4.34 -8.10
N LEU A 71 -9.33 3.92 -7.05
CA LEU A 71 -9.63 4.69 -5.85
C LEU A 71 -8.62 4.47 -4.71
N LEU A 72 -7.77 3.43 -4.81
CA LEU A 72 -6.63 3.25 -3.91
C LEU A 72 -5.39 3.97 -4.43
N LEU A 73 -4.85 4.86 -3.59
CA LEU A 73 -3.63 5.60 -3.87
C LEU A 73 -2.44 4.88 -3.25
N LYS A 74 -1.46 4.51 -4.09
CA LYS A 74 -0.18 3.99 -3.64
C LYS A 74 0.82 5.14 -3.48
N LEU A 75 1.03 5.55 -2.25
CA LEU A 75 2.05 6.55 -1.92
C LEU A 75 3.45 5.89 -1.93
N PRO A 76 4.50 6.60 -2.38
CA PRO A 76 5.85 6.07 -2.42
C PRO A 76 6.49 5.99 -1.03
N CYS A 77 6.05 6.86 -0.13
CA CYS A 77 6.49 6.98 1.25
C CYS A 77 5.30 7.37 2.13
N LYS A 78 5.42 7.13 3.43
CA LYS A 78 4.41 7.52 4.44
C LYS A 78 4.88 8.74 5.22
N ILE A 79 3.93 9.40 5.88
CA ILE A 79 4.25 10.46 6.85
C ILE A 79 5.12 9.87 7.96
N GLY A 80 6.19 10.59 8.29
CA GLY A 80 7.21 10.19 9.26
C GLY A 80 8.43 9.53 8.64
N ASP A 81 8.39 9.12 7.37
CA ASP A 81 9.55 8.58 6.67
C ASP A 81 10.62 9.65 6.47
N THR A 82 11.88 9.20 6.47
CA THR A 82 13.02 9.98 6.02
C THR A 82 13.29 9.63 4.56
N VAL A 83 13.43 10.65 3.71
CA VAL A 83 13.78 10.51 2.30
C VAL A 83 15.05 11.29 2.00
N TYR A 84 15.76 10.83 0.98
CA TYR A 84 17.05 11.38 0.56
C TYR A 84 16.91 11.93 -0.85
N GLN A 85 17.04 13.24 -1.03
CA GLN A 85 16.94 13.89 -2.33
C GLN A 85 18.30 14.26 -2.87
N LEU A 86 18.56 13.90 -4.12
CA LEU A 86 19.75 14.30 -4.85
C LEU A 86 19.51 15.63 -5.59
N ILE A 87 20.20 16.70 -5.17
CA ILE A 87 20.18 18.00 -5.85
C ILE A 87 21.63 18.45 -6.04
N ASN A 88 22.00 18.82 -7.28
CA ASN A 88 23.32 19.37 -7.60
C ASN A 88 24.49 18.53 -7.04
N SER A 89 24.40 17.21 -7.16
CA SER A 89 25.40 16.25 -6.67
C SER A 89 25.56 16.21 -5.14
N HIS A 90 24.56 16.70 -4.40
CA HIS A 90 24.50 16.62 -2.94
C HIS A 90 23.23 15.88 -2.52
N ILE A 91 23.34 15.13 -1.43
CA ILE A 91 22.22 14.39 -0.84
C ILE A 91 21.67 15.21 0.33
N TYR A 92 20.38 15.51 0.26
CA TYR A 92 19.64 16.21 1.30
C TYR A 92 18.72 15.23 2.01
N GLU A 93 18.71 15.28 3.34
CA GLU A 93 17.83 14.47 4.17
C GLU A 93 16.57 15.27 4.53
N TYR A 94 15.40 14.68 4.28
CA TYR A 94 14.11 15.27 4.54
C TYR A 94 13.20 14.31 5.31
N LYS A 95 12.49 14.82 6.30
CA LYS A 95 11.44 14.09 6.99
C LYS A 95 10.08 14.46 6.44
N ILE A 96 9.31 13.48 5.97
CA ILE A 96 7.94 13.71 5.47
C ILE A 96 7.04 14.00 6.67
N ILE A 97 6.38 15.16 6.67
CA ILE A 97 5.44 15.56 7.72
C ILE A 97 4.02 15.74 7.20
N GLY A 98 3.85 15.86 5.88
CA GLY A 98 2.55 15.97 5.24
C GLY A 98 2.62 15.55 3.78
N ILE A 99 1.49 15.09 3.26
CA ILE A 99 1.32 14.73 1.84
C ILE A 99 0.01 15.38 1.41
N CYS A 100 0.04 16.16 0.36
CA CYS A 100 -1.16 16.73 -0.23
C CYS A 100 -1.13 16.58 -1.75
N PHE A 101 -2.31 16.68 -2.35
CA PHE A 101 -2.46 16.63 -3.79
C PHE A 101 -2.73 18.04 -4.31
N ASP A 102 -1.84 18.54 -5.16
CA ASP A 102 -2.06 19.79 -5.87
C ASP A 102 -2.99 19.51 -7.06
N ILE A 103 -4.26 19.85 -6.87
CA ILE A 103 -5.32 19.65 -7.86
C ILE A 103 -5.06 20.50 -9.12
N LEU A 104 -4.45 21.68 -8.99
CA LEU A 104 -4.24 22.60 -10.12
C LEU A 104 -3.19 22.05 -11.09
N HIS A 105 -2.14 21.43 -10.55
CA HIS A 105 -1.04 20.86 -11.33
C HIS A 105 -1.12 19.34 -11.48
N ASN A 106 -2.16 18.71 -10.94
CA ASN A 106 -2.41 17.27 -10.97
C ASN A 106 -1.19 16.46 -10.49
N LYS A 107 -0.61 16.84 -9.35
CA LYS A 107 0.62 16.24 -8.83
C LYS A 107 0.63 16.15 -7.31
N TRP A 108 1.42 15.23 -6.80
CA TRP A 108 1.66 15.07 -5.37
C TRP A 108 2.65 16.10 -4.86
N MET A 109 2.35 16.67 -3.71
CA MET A 109 3.23 17.58 -2.99
C MET A 109 3.48 17.04 -1.59
N TYR A 110 4.69 17.24 -1.11
CA TYR A 110 5.14 16.73 0.18
C TYR A 110 5.55 17.89 1.05
N GLU A 111 4.94 17.98 2.23
CA GLU A 111 5.44 18.85 3.28
C GLU A 111 6.59 18.13 3.98
N VAL A 112 7.75 18.76 3.98
CA VAL A 112 8.98 18.19 4.53
C VAL A 112 9.58 19.08 5.60
N ALA A 113 10.20 18.43 6.58
CA ALA A 113 11.04 19.06 7.58
C ALA A 113 12.50 18.68 7.37
N TYR A 114 13.41 19.64 7.58
CA TYR A 114 14.85 19.43 7.50
C TYR A 114 15.56 20.32 8.52
N GLU A 115 16.78 19.90 8.88
CA GLU A 115 17.61 20.59 9.87
C GLU A 115 18.73 21.37 9.16
N ILE A 116 18.92 22.63 9.54
CA ILE A 116 20.12 23.40 9.20
C ILE A 116 20.73 23.90 10.50
N GLY A 117 21.90 23.38 10.86
CA GLY A 117 22.57 23.73 12.12
C GLY A 117 21.83 23.15 13.32
N LEU A 118 21.18 24.01 14.10
CA LEU A 118 20.38 23.63 15.28
C LEU A 118 18.91 24.04 15.14
N GLU A 119 18.50 24.46 13.94
CA GLU A 119 17.15 24.94 13.65
C GLU A 119 16.44 24.01 12.65
N TRP A 120 15.14 23.84 12.88
CA TRP A 120 14.27 23.04 12.03
C TRP A 120 13.46 23.93 11.09
N PHE A 121 13.52 23.61 9.81
CA PHE A 121 12.78 24.29 8.76
C PHE A 121 11.73 23.37 8.17
N LYS A 122 10.71 23.98 7.58
CA LYS A 122 9.65 23.29 6.85
C LYS A 122 9.47 23.92 5.49
N THR A 123 9.25 23.08 4.48
CA THR A 123 8.95 23.54 3.13
C THR A 123 8.04 22.55 2.42
N MET A 124 7.49 22.99 1.29
CA MET A 124 6.74 22.15 0.38
C MET A 124 7.65 21.76 -0.79
N CYS A 125 7.77 20.45 -1.02
CA CYS A 125 8.56 19.88 -2.10
C CYS A 125 7.66 19.13 -3.07
N ASP A 126 7.88 19.41 -4.36
CA ASP A 126 7.44 18.52 -5.43
C ASP A 126 8.56 17.50 -5.64
N PHE A 127 8.39 16.33 -5.05
CA PHE A 127 9.31 15.24 -5.29
C PHE A 127 8.86 14.51 -6.54
N ASP A 128 9.69 14.51 -7.58
CA ASP A 128 9.53 13.59 -8.69
C ASP A 128 9.98 12.17 -8.28
N VAL A 129 9.23 11.57 -7.34
CA VAL A 129 9.52 10.23 -6.81
C VAL A 129 9.27 9.14 -7.86
N PHE A 130 8.42 9.44 -8.86
CA PHE A 130 7.92 8.48 -9.84
C PHE A 130 8.26 8.80 -11.29
N GLY A 131 8.89 9.94 -11.57
CA GLY A 131 9.27 10.32 -12.94
C GLY A 131 10.55 9.66 -13.40
N LYS A 132 10.93 9.99 -14.64
CA LYS A 132 12.04 9.38 -15.37
C LYS A 132 13.41 9.63 -14.74
N SER A 133 13.52 10.60 -13.83
CA SER A 133 14.79 11.05 -13.26
C SER A 133 14.97 10.71 -11.78
N LYS A 134 14.07 9.90 -11.19
CA LYS A 134 14.02 9.47 -9.76
C LYS A 134 15.12 10.10 -8.91
N THR A 135 14.86 11.30 -8.39
CA THR A 135 15.85 12.08 -7.63
C THR A 135 15.71 11.88 -6.12
N VAL A 136 14.74 11.09 -5.68
CA VAL A 136 14.38 10.88 -4.28
C VAL A 136 14.42 9.39 -3.95
N PHE A 137 15.04 9.06 -2.82
CA PHE A 137 15.32 7.71 -2.37
C PHE A 137 14.81 7.49 -0.95
N LEU A 138 14.40 6.27 -0.62
CA LEU A 138 13.94 5.92 0.72
C LEU A 138 15.12 5.60 1.66
N THR A 139 16.29 5.30 1.10
CA THR A 139 17.50 5.02 1.87
C THR A 139 18.66 5.88 1.39
N LYS A 140 19.58 6.18 2.31
CA LYS A 140 20.78 6.96 2.00
C LYS A 140 21.70 6.22 1.03
N GLU A 141 21.82 4.90 1.20
CA GLU A 141 22.64 4.03 0.37
C GLU A 141 22.18 4.04 -1.11
N GLU A 142 20.86 4.02 -1.35
CA GLU A 142 20.33 4.15 -2.71
C GLU A 142 20.69 5.51 -3.34
N ALA A 143 20.64 6.58 -2.56
CA ALA A 143 20.99 7.93 -3.03
C ALA A 143 22.50 8.07 -3.31
N GLU A 144 23.35 7.51 -2.46
CA GLU A 144 24.81 7.52 -2.62
C GLU A 144 25.23 6.74 -3.87
N LYS A 145 24.62 5.58 -4.10
CA LYS A 145 24.88 4.76 -5.30
C LYS A 145 24.49 5.48 -6.60
N GLU A 146 23.36 6.19 -6.60
CA GLU A 146 22.95 6.97 -7.78
C GLU A 146 23.88 8.17 -8.00
N LEU A 147 24.32 8.84 -6.94
CA LEU A 147 25.30 9.92 -7.03
C LEU A 147 26.63 9.44 -7.65
N GLU A 148 27.13 8.29 -7.22
CA GLU A 148 28.33 7.67 -7.79
C GLU A 148 28.14 7.39 -9.30
N ARG A 149 27.02 6.76 -9.69
CA ARG A 149 26.67 6.51 -11.09
C ARG A 149 26.66 7.78 -11.94
N LEU A 150 26.14 8.89 -11.40
CA LEU A 150 26.08 10.17 -12.10
C LEU A 150 27.44 10.86 -12.20
N ASN A 151 28.33 10.64 -11.24
CA ASN A 151 29.70 11.15 -11.30
C ASN A 151 30.52 10.39 -12.35
N GLU A 152 30.42 9.06 -12.40
CA GLU A 152 31.09 8.23 -13.42
C GLU A 152 30.66 8.60 -14.85
N GLN A 153 29.39 8.97 -15.08
CA GLN A 153 28.90 9.40 -16.39
C GLN A 153 29.38 10.78 -16.83
N ARG A 154 29.96 11.56 -15.91
CA ARG A 154 30.51 12.89 -16.18
C ARG A 154 32.02 12.87 -16.44
N GLU A 155 32.68 11.73 -16.19
CA GLU A 155 34.09 11.46 -16.49
C GLU A 155 34.28 10.92 -17.91
#